data_AF-A0A955BWS2-F1
#
_entry.id   AF-A0A955BWS2-F1
#
_cell.length_a   1.000
_cell.length_b   1.000
_cell.length_c   1.000
_cell.angle_alpha   90.00
_cell.angle_beta   90.00
_cell.angle_gamma   90.00
#
_symmetry.space_group_name_H-M   'P 1'
#
loop_
_entity.id
_entity.type
_entity.pdbx_description
1 polymer ?
#
loop_
_entity_poly.entity_id
_entity_poly.type
_entity_poly.pdbx_seq_one_letter_code
_entity_poly.pdbx_strand_id
1 'polypeptide(L)'
;RKHIKVEPRRYYYHCDRVGMMVWQDQVSGGKQPEWTRLQPDPRDAQWPDAEHEQFMLELARMIDTLENHPSIVVWAPFNERWGQHRTMEVGKWTVQRDPSRLVNIASGGNFWPVGDVVDAHHYPHPDFPFALGAGGRFDDYIKVMGEFGGHGFPVRNHLWDSDRRNWGYGGLPKNEAEYKQRYLTSLDKLDTLRRQGIAGGVYTQTTDVEGEINGLMTYDRKVIKIPAEELAELHKRLFVLMETADASQFPNAAFVEEPTARKPKPVMDADAIRRGLESHDHALYIKAGWIRDPYITLGPDDYYYLTGTQPREDDAREITNPYNIGLGRQSIVGDQVRVYRSKDLVDWESLGAVFSLDDTQHARNGRRPRQRVLWAPEVHWLGDRWALVHCPRQLASLALTQGAELKGPWSHPMGNRLGLRHDPSLFQDDDGAWRLLWANTLIAPLSKDLSRYTAEPTRIDPAGSRPGPDGQPISRIGHEGATMIKVGGKYVHLGTAWSTDRGRKGSYNLYYCVSEDITGPYGPRKFAGRFLGHGTPFQTRDGKWWCTAFFNANVPPLPRDGIQQRNLAENAQTINEQGVTIVPLDVRVLEDGDIYIRAKDPAYASPGPDEAQDFSEATS
;
A
#
# COMPACT_ATOMS: atom_id res chain seq x y z
N ARG A 1 -21.85 11.22 -13.32
CA ARG A 1 -22.63 10.50 -14.35
C ARG A 1 -23.57 11.45 -15.06
N LYS A 2 -23.75 11.30 -16.37
CA LYS A 2 -24.74 12.03 -17.15
C LYS A 2 -25.90 11.09 -17.48
N HIS A 3 -27.00 11.24 -16.74
CA HIS A 3 -28.13 10.30 -16.77
C HIS A 3 -28.95 10.44 -18.06
N ILE A 4 -28.96 9.39 -18.88
CA ILE A 4 -29.80 9.16 -20.07
C ILE A 4 -29.89 10.36 -21.03
N LYS A 5 -28.77 11.04 -21.28
CA LYS A 5 -28.73 12.17 -22.23
C LYS A 5 -27.33 12.50 -22.70
N VAL A 6 -27.25 13.08 -23.90
CA VAL A 6 -26.04 13.69 -24.45
C VAL A 6 -26.09 15.21 -24.26
N GLU A 7 -25.04 15.79 -23.68
CA GLU A 7 -24.94 17.25 -23.49
C GLU A 7 -24.28 17.95 -24.69
N PRO A 8 -24.40 19.28 -24.83
CA PRO A 8 -23.60 20.02 -25.81
C PRO A 8 -22.10 19.81 -25.58
N ARG A 9 -21.28 19.78 -26.64
CA ARG A 9 -19.81 19.58 -26.55
C ARG A 9 -19.09 20.53 -25.58
N ARG A 10 -19.66 21.72 -25.36
CA ARG A 10 -19.17 22.69 -24.36
C ARG A 10 -19.15 22.12 -22.93
N TYR A 11 -20.10 21.25 -22.58
CA TYR A 11 -20.12 20.56 -21.30
C TYR A 11 -18.88 19.69 -21.14
N TYR A 12 -18.63 18.76 -22.08
CA TYR A 12 -17.48 17.86 -22.01
C TYR A 12 -16.14 18.59 -22.08
N TYR A 13 -16.03 19.62 -22.92
CA TYR A 13 -14.84 20.50 -22.92
C TYR A 13 -14.57 21.13 -21.55
N HIS A 14 -15.63 21.52 -20.83
CA HIS A 14 -15.46 22.05 -19.48
C HIS A 14 -15.02 20.94 -18.50
N CYS A 15 -15.62 19.75 -18.59
CA CYS A 15 -15.22 18.58 -17.81
C CYS A 15 -13.73 18.26 -17.99
N ASP A 16 -13.24 18.24 -19.23
CA ASP A 16 -11.84 17.99 -19.58
C ASP A 16 -10.92 19.02 -18.89
N ARG A 17 -11.29 20.30 -18.95
CA ARG A 17 -10.49 21.39 -18.37
C ARG A 17 -10.39 21.36 -16.84
N VAL A 18 -11.44 20.93 -16.16
CA VAL A 18 -11.49 20.93 -14.68
C VAL A 18 -11.14 19.56 -14.09
N GLY A 19 -10.88 18.55 -14.93
CA GLY A 19 -10.59 17.18 -14.48
C GLY A 19 -11.81 16.44 -13.92
N MET A 20 -13.04 16.77 -14.35
CA MET A 20 -14.24 16.07 -13.90
C MET A 20 -14.49 14.81 -14.73
N MET A 21 -14.44 13.65 -14.10
CA MET A 21 -14.73 12.37 -14.75
C MET A 21 -16.23 12.20 -15.03
N VAL A 22 -16.55 11.69 -16.22
CA VAL A 22 -17.91 11.54 -16.74
C VAL A 22 -18.18 10.09 -17.09
N TRP A 23 -19.32 9.60 -16.61
CA TRP A 23 -19.95 8.37 -17.09
C TRP A 23 -21.06 8.83 -18.03
N GLN A 24 -20.99 8.43 -19.29
CA GLN A 24 -21.89 8.90 -20.34
C GLN A 24 -22.90 7.81 -20.68
N ASP A 25 -24.16 8.07 -20.36
CA ASP A 25 -25.27 7.20 -20.72
C ASP A 25 -25.72 7.47 -22.15
N GLN A 26 -26.14 6.42 -22.86
CA GLN A 26 -26.92 6.57 -24.07
C GLN A 26 -28.38 6.94 -23.75
N VAL A 27 -29.05 7.62 -24.68
CA VAL A 27 -30.49 7.90 -24.55
C VAL A 27 -31.27 6.59 -24.65
N SER A 28 -32.13 6.32 -23.67
CA SER A 28 -32.99 5.13 -23.64
C SER A 28 -34.23 5.32 -24.50
N GLY A 29 -34.79 4.22 -25.00
CA GLY A 29 -36.02 4.22 -25.79
C GLY A 29 -36.73 2.87 -25.77
N GLY A 30 -37.77 2.72 -26.60
CA GLY A 30 -38.42 1.45 -26.94
C GLY A 30 -38.97 0.62 -25.76
N LYS A 31 -39.12 -0.69 -25.99
CA LYS A 31 -39.67 -1.65 -25.01
C LYS A 31 -38.62 -2.03 -23.97
N GLN A 32 -39.07 -2.22 -22.72
CA GLN A 32 -38.23 -2.65 -21.60
C GLN A 32 -38.58 -4.08 -21.14
N PRO A 33 -37.60 -4.88 -20.67
CA PRO A 33 -37.86 -6.19 -20.10
C PRO A 33 -38.42 -6.11 -18.66
N GLU A 34 -38.72 -7.26 -18.07
CA GLU A 34 -38.89 -7.37 -16.62
C GLU A 34 -37.59 -6.97 -15.90
N TRP A 35 -37.70 -6.27 -14.76
CA TRP A 35 -36.53 -5.81 -14.02
C TRP A 35 -36.08 -6.86 -13.01
N THR A 36 -35.13 -7.70 -13.41
CA THR A 36 -34.51 -8.72 -12.58
C THR A 36 -33.30 -8.20 -11.80
N ARG A 37 -32.81 -6.98 -12.12
CA ARG A 37 -31.62 -6.37 -11.49
C ARG A 37 -30.42 -7.32 -11.62
N LEU A 38 -29.78 -7.65 -10.50
CA LEU A 38 -28.68 -8.59 -10.44
C LEU A 38 -29.11 -10.06 -10.29
N GLN A 39 -30.40 -10.41 -10.37
CA GLN A 39 -30.81 -11.83 -10.35
C GLN A 39 -30.27 -12.58 -11.58
N PRO A 40 -30.00 -13.89 -11.48
CA PRO A 40 -29.59 -14.71 -12.62
C PRO A 40 -30.70 -14.81 -13.67
N ASP A 41 -30.31 -15.28 -14.86
CA ASP A 41 -31.22 -15.55 -15.99
C ASP A 41 -32.10 -14.36 -16.42
N PRO A 42 -31.51 -13.17 -16.64
CA PRO A 42 -32.25 -12.01 -17.15
C PRO A 42 -32.82 -12.31 -18.54
N ARG A 43 -33.84 -11.53 -18.92
CA ARG A 43 -34.39 -11.54 -20.28
C ARG A 43 -34.31 -10.14 -20.85
N ASP A 44 -33.96 -10.06 -22.13
CA ASP A 44 -33.97 -8.82 -22.89
C ASP A 44 -35.36 -8.51 -23.45
N ALA A 45 -35.64 -7.23 -23.71
CA ALA A 45 -36.80 -6.86 -24.51
C ALA A 45 -36.63 -7.33 -25.96
N GLN A 46 -37.73 -7.71 -26.60
CA GLN A 46 -37.75 -8.00 -28.03
C GLN A 46 -38.01 -6.71 -28.82
N TRP A 47 -37.01 -6.30 -29.58
CA TRP A 47 -37.06 -5.16 -30.50
C TRP A 47 -37.05 -5.66 -31.94
N PRO A 48 -37.81 -5.02 -32.86
CA PRO A 48 -37.61 -5.19 -34.29
C PRO A 48 -36.18 -4.82 -34.70
N ASP A 49 -35.63 -5.49 -35.71
CA ASP A 49 -34.25 -5.26 -36.20
C ASP A 49 -33.99 -3.79 -36.54
N ALA A 50 -34.91 -3.12 -37.22
CA ALA A 50 -34.78 -1.71 -37.60
C ALA A 50 -34.67 -0.76 -36.40
N GLU A 51 -35.32 -1.07 -35.27
CA GLU A 51 -35.21 -0.26 -34.04
C GLU A 51 -33.85 -0.48 -33.36
N HIS A 52 -33.36 -1.73 -33.37
CA HIS A 52 -32.02 -2.04 -32.87
C HIS A 52 -30.92 -1.38 -33.73
N GLU A 53 -31.04 -1.44 -35.05
CA GLU A 53 -30.10 -0.80 -35.98
C GLU A 53 -30.05 0.71 -35.77
N GLN A 54 -31.20 1.37 -35.56
CA GLN A 54 -31.25 2.79 -35.22
C GLN A 54 -30.56 3.08 -33.89
N PHE A 55 -30.79 2.27 -32.85
CA PHE A 55 -30.11 2.42 -31.56
C PHE A 55 -28.59 2.29 -31.69
N MET A 56 -28.11 1.29 -32.45
CA MET A 56 -26.68 1.09 -32.70
C MET A 56 -26.07 2.24 -33.50
N LEU A 57 -26.79 2.78 -34.49
CA LEU A 57 -26.36 3.96 -35.24
C LEU A 57 -26.20 5.19 -34.33
N GLU A 58 -27.14 5.42 -33.42
CA GLU A 58 -27.07 6.52 -32.46
C GLU A 58 -25.97 6.31 -31.42
N LEU A 59 -25.79 5.08 -30.94
CA LEU A 59 -24.74 4.73 -29.98
C LEU A 59 -23.35 4.94 -30.60
N ALA A 60 -23.16 4.48 -31.84
CA ALA A 60 -21.93 4.71 -32.59
C ALA A 60 -21.65 6.20 -32.78
N ARG A 61 -22.64 6.97 -33.24
CA ARG A 61 -22.48 8.42 -33.42
C ARG A 61 -22.18 9.16 -32.12
N MET A 62 -22.76 8.73 -31.00
CA MET A 62 -22.44 9.28 -29.68
C MET A 62 -20.96 9.04 -29.35
N ILE A 63 -20.48 7.80 -29.47
CA ILE A 63 -19.09 7.44 -29.21
C ILE A 63 -18.15 8.20 -30.18
N ASP A 64 -18.40 8.15 -31.50
CA ASP A 64 -17.60 8.85 -32.52
C ASP A 64 -17.46 10.35 -32.21
N THR A 65 -18.55 10.99 -31.77
CA THR A 65 -18.55 12.43 -31.52
C THR A 65 -17.83 12.80 -30.23
N LEU A 66 -17.79 11.87 -29.26
CA LEU A 66 -17.36 12.13 -27.90
C LEU A 66 -16.05 11.45 -27.49
N GLU A 67 -15.52 10.51 -28.28
CA GLU A 67 -14.30 9.74 -27.98
C GLU A 67 -13.04 10.59 -27.75
N ASN A 68 -13.03 11.83 -28.27
CA ASN A 68 -11.93 12.77 -28.07
C ASN A 68 -12.02 13.55 -26.75
N HIS A 69 -13.04 13.31 -25.92
CA HIS A 69 -13.15 13.89 -24.58
C HIS A 69 -12.55 12.94 -23.54
N PRO A 70 -11.34 13.22 -23.01
CA PRO A 70 -10.69 12.36 -22.00
C PRO A 70 -11.44 12.33 -20.67
N SER A 71 -12.31 13.31 -20.39
CA SER A 71 -13.18 13.29 -19.20
C SER A 71 -14.15 12.11 -19.19
N ILE A 72 -14.52 11.55 -20.34
CA ILE A 72 -15.41 10.39 -20.39
C ILE A 72 -14.59 9.13 -20.10
N VAL A 73 -14.96 8.45 -19.02
CA VAL A 73 -14.23 7.26 -18.51
C VAL A 73 -15.09 5.99 -18.54
N VAL A 74 -16.41 6.12 -18.68
CA VAL A 74 -17.35 4.99 -18.76
C VAL A 74 -18.42 5.27 -19.82
N TRP A 75 -18.69 4.29 -20.68
CA TRP A 75 -19.87 4.23 -21.53
C TRP A 75 -20.97 3.40 -20.88
N ALA A 76 -22.20 3.92 -20.84
CA ALA A 76 -23.36 3.20 -20.35
C ALA A 76 -24.45 3.10 -21.43
N PRO A 77 -24.49 2.01 -22.22
CA PRO A 77 -25.51 1.82 -23.26
C PRO A 77 -26.94 1.75 -22.70
N PHE A 78 -27.13 1.13 -21.52
CA PHE A 78 -28.44 1.06 -20.86
C PHE A 78 -28.37 1.59 -19.42
N ASN A 79 -29.47 2.21 -18.98
CA ASN A 79 -29.72 2.54 -17.58
C ASN A 79 -31.01 1.88 -17.11
N GLU A 80 -30.96 1.33 -15.89
CA GLU A 80 -31.98 0.43 -15.36
C GLU A 80 -32.33 -0.62 -16.43
N ARG A 81 -33.63 -0.86 -16.65
CA ARG A 81 -34.12 -1.74 -17.71
C ARG A 81 -34.54 -0.97 -18.97
N TRP A 82 -34.33 0.34 -19.06
CA TRP A 82 -35.00 1.15 -20.08
C TRP A 82 -34.41 0.86 -21.45
N GLY A 83 -35.25 0.28 -22.32
CA GLY A 83 -34.83 -0.13 -23.64
C GLY A 83 -33.81 -1.26 -23.68
N GLN A 84 -33.56 -1.95 -22.57
CA GLN A 84 -32.53 -2.99 -22.51
C GLN A 84 -32.88 -4.18 -23.43
N HIS A 85 -32.11 -4.33 -24.50
CA HIS A 85 -32.31 -5.34 -25.54
C HIS A 85 -30.96 -5.80 -26.09
N ARG A 86 -30.89 -7.06 -26.58
CA ARG A 86 -29.69 -7.66 -27.17
C ARG A 86 -28.41 -7.32 -26.38
N THR A 87 -28.48 -7.42 -25.06
CA THR A 87 -27.50 -6.81 -24.15
C THR A 87 -26.08 -7.34 -24.41
N MET A 88 -25.95 -8.65 -24.67
CA MET A 88 -24.66 -9.27 -25.01
C MET A 88 -24.08 -8.77 -26.34
N GLU A 89 -24.92 -8.50 -27.34
CA GLU A 89 -24.51 -8.00 -28.65
C GLU A 89 -24.06 -6.54 -28.56
N VAL A 90 -24.89 -5.69 -27.96
CA VAL A 90 -24.60 -4.28 -27.72
C VAL A 90 -23.33 -4.12 -26.88
N GLY A 91 -23.19 -4.91 -25.82
CA GLY A 91 -22.02 -4.86 -24.94
C GLY A 91 -20.73 -5.29 -25.63
N LYS A 92 -20.73 -6.41 -26.37
CA LYS A 92 -19.56 -6.85 -27.12
C LYS A 92 -19.14 -5.83 -28.16
N TRP A 93 -20.11 -5.26 -28.88
CA TRP A 93 -19.84 -4.21 -29.85
C TRP A 93 -19.24 -2.96 -29.18
N THR A 94 -19.78 -2.53 -28.04
CA THR A 94 -19.28 -1.33 -27.33
C THR A 94 -17.84 -1.52 -26.84
N VAL A 95 -17.54 -2.68 -26.24
CA VAL A 95 -16.17 -3.04 -25.79
C VAL A 95 -15.20 -3.07 -26.97
N GLN A 96 -15.61 -3.60 -28.12
CA GLN A 96 -14.78 -3.63 -29.33
C GLN A 96 -14.61 -2.24 -29.95
N ARG A 97 -15.65 -1.40 -29.94
CA ARG A 97 -15.65 -0.07 -30.56
C ARG A 97 -14.73 0.89 -29.84
N ASP A 98 -14.70 0.86 -28.51
CA ASP A 98 -13.82 1.72 -27.71
C ASP A 98 -13.21 0.92 -26.53
N PRO A 99 -12.08 0.25 -26.75
CA PRO A 99 -11.39 -0.50 -25.69
C PRO A 99 -10.63 0.40 -24.71
N SER A 100 -10.62 1.73 -24.92
CA SER A 100 -9.89 2.67 -24.05
C SER A 100 -10.69 3.13 -22.83
N ARG A 101 -11.98 2.80 -22.77
CA ARG A 101 -12.91 3.20 -21.70
C ARG A 101 -13.67 2.00 -21.18
N LEU A 102 -14.08 2.08 -19.92
CA LEU A 102 -14.88 1.03 -19.29
C LEU A 102 -16.31 1.03 -19.83
N VAL A 103 -16.94 -0.14 -19.83
CA VAL A 103 -18.33 -0.33 -20.24
C VAL A 103 -19.17 -0.80 -19.06
N ASN A 104 -20.15 0.02 -18.67
CA ASN A 104 -21.22 -0.37 -17.76
C ASN A 104 -22.46 -0.67 -18.61
N ILE A 105 -22.60 -1.93 -19.03
CA ILE A 105 -23.59 -2.28 -20.06
C ILE A 105 -25.03 -1.91 -19.67
N ALA A 106 -25.40 -2.12 -18.40
CA ALA A 106 -26.72 -1.85 -17.88
C ALA A 106 -26.64 -1.36 -16.43
N SER A 107 -26.53 -0.05 -16.25
CA SER A 107 -26.38 0.55 -14.91
C SER A 107 -27.64 0.34 -14.07
N GLY A 108 -27.56 -0.41 -12.97
CA GLY A 108 -28.72 -0.78 -12.15
C GLY A 108 -29.74 -1.68 -12.82
N GLY A 109 -29.45 -2.08 -14.06
CA GLY A 109 -30.33 -2.84 -14.94
C GLY A 109 -30.25 -4.33 -14.72
N ASN A 110 -30.71 -5.08 -15.73
CA ASN A 110 -30.54 -6.53 -15.72
C ASN A 110 -29.08 -6.87 -16.03
N PHE A 111 -28.40 -7.56 -15.12
CA PHE A 111 -26.99 -7.87 -15.29
C PHE A 111 -26.76 -9.00 -16.30
N TRP A 112 -26.00 -8.68 -17.34
CA TRP A 112 -25.44 -9.62 -18.29
C TRP A 112 -23.90 -9.61 -18.19
N PRO A 113 -23.23 -10.76 -18.36
CA PRO A 113 -21.79 -10.86 -18.21
C PRO A 113 -21.05 -10.31 -19.44
N VAL A 114 -21.09 -8.98 -19.62
CA VAL A 114 -20.43 -8.26 -20.71
C VAL A 114 -20.08 -6.83 -20.28
N GLY A 115 -18.94 -6.32 -20.74
CA GLY A 115 -18.36 -5.07 -20.24
C GLY A 115 -17.57 -5.30 -18.95
N ASP A 116 -17.40 -4.24 -18.16
CA ASP A 116 -16.45 -4.22 -17.04
C ASP A 116 -17.11 -4.05 -15.68
N VAL A 117 -18.38 -3.62 -15.63
CA VAL A 117 -19.04 -3.17 -14.40
C VAL A 117 -20.28 -4.01 -14.09
N VAL A 118 -20.39 -4.45 -12.83
CA VAL A 118 -21.64 -4.92 -12.24
C VAL A 118 -22.21 -3.83 -11.33
N ASP A 119 -23.39 -3.34 -11.68
CA ASP A 119 -23.96 -2.11 -11.12
C ASP A 119 -25.30 -2.38 -10.43
N ALA A 120 -25.39 -2.04 -9.14
CA ALA A 120 -26.63 -2.08 -8.37
C ALA A 120 -27.18 -0.67 -8.10
N HIS A 121 -28.51 -0.53 -8.22
CA HIS A 121 -29.24 0.63 -7.71
C HIS A 121 -30.03 0.24 -6.47
N HIS A 122 -29.89 1.02 -5.39
CA HIS A 122 -30.69 0.81 -4.18
C HIS A 122 -30.95 2.13 -3.45
N TYR A 123 -32.22 2.36 -3.14
CA TYR A 123 -32.71 3.61 -2.57
C TYR A 123 -33.46 3.39 -1.25
N PRO A 124 -33.37 4.32 -0.28
CA PRO A 124 -32.54 5.53 -0.33
C PRO A 124 -31.09 5.30 0.12
N HIS A 125 -30.84 4.20 0.83
CA HIS A 125 -29.50 3.85 1.32
C HIS A 125 -28.85 2.83 0.39
N PRO A 126 -27.53 2.93 0.13
CA PRO A 126 -26.87 1.98 -0.75
C PRO A 126 -26.83 0.59 -0.09
N ASP A 127 -27.05 -0.44 -0.91
CA ASP A 127 -26.94 -1.85 -0.54
C ASP A 127 -26.59 -2.68 -1.77
N PHE A 128 -25.66 -3.61 -1.64
CA PHE A 128 -25.18 -4.44 -2.76
C PHE A 128 -25.44 -5.93 -2.46
N PRO A 129 -26.15 -6.67 -3.35
CA PRO A 129 -26.56 -8.04 -3.08
C PRO A 129 -25.42 -9.04 -3.39
N PHE A 130 -24.35 -9.04 -2.58
CA PHE A 130 -23.16 -9.87 -2.76
C PHE A 130 -23.46 -11.37 -2.93
N ALA A 131 -24.51 -11.88 -2.28
CA ALA A 131 -24.92 -13.28 -2.38
C ALA A 131 -25.26 -13.70 -3.81
N LEU A 132 -25.73 -12.78 -4.67
CA LEU A 132 -26.01 -13.06 -6.09
C LEU A 132 -24.74 -13.19 -6.94
N GLY A 133 -23.57 -12.90 -6.36
CA GLY A 133 -22.25 -13.12 -6.94
C GLY A 133 -21.61 -14.44 -6.51
N ALA A 134 -22.27 -15.23 -5.65
CA ALA A 134 -21.76 -16.53 -5.22
C ALA A 134 -21.49 -17.43 -6.44
N GLY A 135 -20.43 -18.25 -6.34
CA GLY A 135 -19.97 -19.05 -7.49
C GLY A 135 -19.20 -18.26 -8.55
N GLY A 136 -18.75 -17.04 -8.22
CA GLY A 136 -17.83 -16.24 -9.03
C GLY A 136 -18.47 -15.37 -10.11
N ARG A 137 -19.81 -15.22 -10.11
CA ARG A 137 -20.56 -14.50 -11.14
C ARG A 137 -20.16 -13.01 -11.28
N PHE A 138 -19.57 -12.42 -10.25
CA PHE A 138 -19.13 -11.02 -10.23
C PHE A 138 -17.61 -10.86 -10.10
N ASP A 139 -16.82 -11.94 -10.19
CA ASP A 139 -15.39 -11.88 -9.84
C ASP A 139 -14.57 -11.10 -10.86
N ASP A 140 -14.96 -11.18 -12.14
CA ASP A 140 -14.30 -10.47 -13.24
C ASP A 140 -14.85 -9.05 -13.47
N TYR A 141 -15.69 -8.53 -12.56
CA TYR A 141 -16.40 -7.25 -12.74
C TYR A 141 -16.15 -6.26 -11.61
N ILE A 142 -16.06 -4.99 -11.97
CA ILE A 142 -16.01 -3.86 -11.04
C ILE A 142 -17.39 -3.68 -10.41
N LYS A 143 -17.50 -3.85 -9.10
CA LYS A 143 -18.77 -3.75 -8.36
C LYS A 143 -19.06 -2.31 -7.95
N VAL A 144 -20.22 -1.77 -8.34
CA VAL A 144 -20.56 -0.36 -8.15
C VAL A 144 -21.99 -0.19 -7.62
N MET A 145 -22.19 0.82 -6.77
CA MET A 145 -23.52 1.36 -6.45
C MET A 145 -23.85 2.49 -7.42
N GLY A 146 -24.39 2.18 -8.60
CA GLY A 146 -24.52 3.14 -9.69
C GLY A 146 -25.63 4.14 -9.54
N GLU A 147 -26.53 3.94 -8.56
CA GLU A 147 -27.41 4.97 -8.00
C GLU A 147 -27.81 4.63 -6.55
N PHE A 148 -27.77 5.63 -5.66
CA PHE A 148 -28.30 5.57 -4.31
C PHE A 148 -28.64 6.99 -3.80
N GLY A 149 -29.24 7.10 -2.61
CA GLY A 149 -29.51 8.38 -1.98
C GLY A 149 -30.92 8.87 -2.28
N GLY A 150 -31.04 10.04 -2.90
CA GLY A 150 -32.33 10.57 -3.28
C GLY A 150 -33.18 11.05 -2.10
N HIS A 151 -32.54 11.55 -1.04
CA HIS A 151 -33.24 12.11 0.13
C HIS A 151 -33.92 13.43 -0.25
N GLY A 152 -35.25 13.47 -0.26
CA GLY A 152 -36.01 14.69 -0.58
C GLY A 152 -35.94 15.72 0.56
N PHE A 153 -35.78 17.01 0.27
CA PHE A 153 -35.93 18.06 1.29
C PHE A 153 -36.60 19.31 0.68
N PRO A 154 -37.84 19.66 1.09
CA PRO A 154 -38.56 20.77 0.50
C PRO A 154 -38.01 22.10 1.04
N VAL A 155 -37.67 23.01 0.13
CA VAL A 155 -37.27 24.37 0.48
C VAL A 155 -38.36 25.33 0.02
N ARG A 156 -38.98 26.03 0.98
CA ARG A 156 -40.08 26.96 0.72
C ARG A 156 -39.66 28.01 -0.31
N ASN A 157 -40.55 28.35 -1.25
CA ASN A 157 -40.35 29.31 -2.35
C ASN A 157 -39.30 28.90 -3.40
N HIS A 158 -38.75 27.69 -3.31
CA HIS A 158 -37.75 27.17 -4.26
C HIS A 158 -38.18 25.83 -4.90
N LEU A 159 -39.47 25.51 -4.78
CA LEU A 159 -40.10 24.36 -5.44
C LEU A 159 -40.48 24.73 -6.87
N TRP A 160 -40.47 23.75 -7.78
CA TRP A 160 -40.97 23.93 -9.15
C TRP A 160 -42.43 24.37 -9.16
N ASP A 161 -43.24 23.63 -8.40
CA ASP A 161 -44.67 23.84 -8.24
C ASP A 161 -45.03 23.46 -6.80
N SER A 162 -45.52 24.44 -6.03
CA SER A 162 -45.90 24.23 -4.62
C SER A 162 -47.15 23.37 -4.45
N ASP A 163 -47.98 23.29 -5.49
CA ASP A 163 -49.26 22.58 -5.47
C ASP A 163 -49.12 21.14 -6.00
N ARG A 164 -47.96 20.81 -6.59
CA ARG A 164 -47.62 19.46 -7.02
C ARG A 164 -47.14 18.60 -5.84
N ARG A 165 -47.41 17.30 -5.92
CA ARG A 165 -46.88 16.31 -4.96
C ARG A 165 -45.34 16.28 -5.04
N ASN A 166 -44.71 16.79 -3.98
CA ASN A 166 -43.27 16.72 -3.79
C ASN A 166 -42.88 15.42 -3.09
N TRP A 167 -41.81 14.78 -3.54
CA TRP A 167 -41.35 13.51 -3.00
C TRP A 167 -39.83 13.32 -3.09
N GLY A 168 -39.34 12.36 -2.31
CA GLY A 168 -37.99 11.82 -2.38
C GLY A 168 -37.98 10.39 -1.82
N TYR A 169 -36.88 9.68 -2.02
CA TYR A 169 -36.75 8.30 -1.59
C TYR A 169 -36.68 8.20 -0.07
N GLY A 170 -37.38 7.21 0.51
CA GLY A 170 -37.53 7.09 1.97
C GLY A 170 -38.46 8.11 2.62
N GLY A 171 -39.28 8.82 1.82
CA GLY A 171 -40.21 9.85 2.31
C GLY A 171 -39.51 11.16 2.69
N LEU A 172 -40.29 12.20 3.02
CA LEU A 172 -39.74 13.50 3.36
C LEU A 172 -39.30 13.56 4.84
N PRO A 173 -38.12 14.12 5.13
CA PRO A 173 -37.65 14.38 6.47
C PRO A 173 -38.47 15.49 7.11
N LYS A 174 -38.57 15.47 8.44
CA LYS A 174 -39.34 16.44 9.23
C LYS A 174 -38.66 17.81 9.25
N ASN A 175 -37.34 17.86 9.13
CA ASN A 175 -36.52 19.06 9.19
C ASN A 175 -35.15 18.85 8.52
N GLU A 176 -34.37 19.93 8.41
CA GLU A 176 -33.04 19.92 7.81
C GLU A 176 -32.05 18.99 8.54
N ALA A 177 -32.12 18.91 9.87
CA ALA A 177 -31.24 18.04 10.65
C ALA A 177 -31.47 16.57 10.32
N GLU A 178 -32.74 16.15 10.17
CA GLU A 178 -33.07 14.80 9.74
C GLU A 178 -32.61 14.54 8.29
N TYR A 179 -32.77 15.51 7.39
CA TYR A 179 -32.25 15.42 6.01
C TYR A 179 -30.75 15.16 5.99
N LYS A 180 -29.96 15.96 6.72
CA LYS A 180 -28.51 15.79 6.85
C LYS A 180 -28.15 14.46 7.49
N GLN A 181 -28.86 14.04 8.54
CA GLN A 181 -28.63 12.75 9.19
C GLN A 181 -28.87 11.56 8.23
N ARG A 182 -29.91 11.62 7.40
CA ARG A 182 -30.19 10.59 6.38
C ARG A 182 -29.08 10.53 5.33
N TYR A 183 -28.55 11.69 4.92
CA TYR A 183 -27.38 11.77 4.03
C TYR A 183 -26.16 11.07 4.65
N LEU A 184 -25.84 11.40 5.91
CA LEU A 184 -24.75 10.78 6.66
C LEU A 184 -24.92 9.26 6.78
N THR A 185 -26.13 8.77 7.05
CA THR A 185 -26.40 7.33 7.09
C THR A 185 -26.16 6.65 5.75
N SER A 186 -26.54 7.27 4.62
CA SER A 186 -26.20 6.73 3.29
C SER A 186 -24.69 6.72 3.05
N LEU A 187 -23.98 7.76 3.49
CA LEU A 187 -22.52 7.86 3.36
C LEU A 187 -21.79 6.79 4.18
N ASP A 188 -22.22 6.53 5.42
CA ASP A 188 -21.62 5.49 6.28
C ASP A 188 -21.84 4.08 5.73
N LYS A 189 -23.01 3.83 5.14
CA LYS A 189 -23.30 2.59 4.43
C LYS A 189 -22.46 2.45 3.16
N LEU A 190 -22.25 3.53 2.40
CA LEU A 190 -21.34 3.52 1.27
C LEU A 190 -19.89 3.22 1.71
N ASP A 191 -19.40 3.81 2.81
CA ASP A 191 -18.06 3.50 3.32
C ASP A 191 -17.94 2.03 3.74
N THR A 192 -19.00 1.46 4.32
CA THR A 192 -19.07 0.02 4.66
C THR A 192 -18.99 -0.85 3.41
N LEU A 193 -19.77 -0.54 2.38
CA LEU A 193 -19.75 -1.25 1.11
C LEU A 193 -18.41 -1.11 0.38
N ARG A 194 -17.80 0.07 0.45
CA ARG A 194 -16.45 0.32 -0.05
C ARG A 194 -15.45 -0.65 0.58
N ARG A 195 -15.57 -0.95 1.89
CA ARG A 195 -14.72 -1.91 2.63
C ARG A 195 -14.93 -3.36 2.20
N GLN A 196 -16.05 -3.64 1.55
CA GLN A 196 -16.43 -4.96 1.04
C GLN A 196 -16.10 -5.10 -0.46
N GLY A 197 -15.41 -4.14 -1.06
CA GLY A 197 -14.95 -4.20 -2.45
C GLY A 197 -15.83 -3.46 -3.46
N ILE A 198 -16.77 -2.61 -3.01
CA ILE A 198 -17.47 -1.69 -3.92
C ILE A 198 -16.53 -0.56 -4.34
N ALA A 199 -16.33 -0.41 -5.65
CA ALA A 199 -15.35 0.49 -6.25
C ALA A 199 -15.88 1.92 -6.46
N GLY A 200 -17.20 2.13 -6.43
CA GLY A 200 -17.80 3.44 -6.67
C GLY A 200 -19.24 3.57 -6.19
N GLY A 201 -19.69 4.81 -6.05
CA GLY A 201 -21.06 5.15 -5.70
C GLY A 201 -21.52 6.43 -6.40
N VAL A 202 -22.72 6.43 -6.96
CA VAL A 202 -23.33 7.61 -7.59
C VAL A 202 -24.53 8.06 -6.74
N TYR A 203 -24.45 9.28 -6.21
CA TYR A 203 -25.54 9.87 -5.43
C TYR A 203 -26.55 10.57 -6.35
N THR A 204 -27.81 10.19 -6.24
CA THR A 204 -28.95 10.85 -6.90
C THR A 204 -29.49 11.95 -5.97
N GLN A 205 -29.56 13.23 -6.34
CA GLN A 205 -29.11 13.87 -7.59
C GLN A 205 -28.59 15.30 -7.33
N THR A 206 -28.07 15.98 -8.35
CA THR A 206 -27.46 17.32 -8.22
C THR A 206 -28.48 18.44 -8.00
N THR A 207 -29.64 18.39 -8.66
CA THR A 207 -30.70 19.42 -8.58
C THR A 207 -32.06 18.75 -8.46
N ASP A 208 -33.02 19.42 -7.81
CA ASP A 208 -34.41 19.00 -7.86
C ASP A 208 -34.94 18.98 -9.30
N VAL A 209 -35.79 18.01 -9.61
CA VAL A 209 -36.41 17.82 -10.92
C VAL A 209 -37.92 17.79 -10.75
N GLU A 210 -38.57 18.91 -11.04
CA GLU A 210 -40.01 19.10 -10.86
C GLU A 210 -40.50 18.73 -9.44
N GLY A 211 -41.27 17.64 -9.31
CA GLY A 211 -41.78 17.14 -8.02
C GLY A 211 -40.82 16.20 -7.29
N GLU A 212 -39.71 15.79 -7.91
CA GLU A 212 -38.66 15.00 -7.27
C GLU A 212 -37.63 15.95 -6.64
N ILE A 213 -37.75 16.15 -5.33
CA ILE A 213 -37.06 17.23 -4.59
C ILE A 213 -35.85 16.74 -3.79
N ASN A 214 -35.15 15.75 -4.33
CA ASN A 214 -34.00 15.09 -3.73
C ASN A 214 -32.64 15.57 -4.27
N GLY A 215 -32.63 16.71 -4.97
CA GLY A 215 -31.42 17.39 -5.36
C GLY A 215 -30.64 17.92 -4.17
N LEU A 216 -29.30 17.93 -4.30
CA LEU A 216 -28.41 18.70 -3.41
C LEU A 216 -28.61 20.22 -3.58
N MET A 217 -29.25 20.64 -4.66
CA MET A 217 -29.67 22.02 -4.92
C MET A 217 -31.16 22.07 -5.26
N THR A 218 -31.80 23.20 -4.97
CA THR A 218 -33.19 23.46 -5.36
C THR A 218 -33.37 23.52 -6.88
N TYR A 219 -34.63 23.45 -7.33
CA TYR A 219 -34.99 23.44 -8.74
C TYR A 219 -34.40 24.64 -9.51
N ASP A 220 -34.48 25.82 -8.91
CA ASP A 220 -33.96 27.08 -9.43
C ASP A 220 -32.44 27.26 -9.25
N ARG A 221 -31.76 26.29 -8.63
CA ARG A 221 -30.32 26.29 -8.31
C ARG A 221 -29.88 27.44 -7.39
N LYS A 222 -30.82 28.11 -6.70
CA LYS A 222 -30.50 29.25 -5.81
C LYS A 222 -30.10 28.81 -4.41
N VAL A 223 -30.57 27.65 -3.95
CA VAL A 223 -30.26 27.13 -2.62
C VAL A 223 -29.52 25.80 -2.75
N ILE A 224 -28.33 25.76 -2.19
CA ILE A 224 -27.55 24.53 -1.99
C ILE A 224 -27.98 23.96 -0.63
N LYS A 225 -28.63 22.79 -0.63
CA LYS A 225 -29.22 22.19 0.58
C LYS A 225 -28.17 21.62 1.54
N ILE A 226 -27.04 21.15 1.01
CA ILE A 226 -25.84 20.80 1.77
C ILE A 226 -24.64 21.49 1.09
N PRO A 227 -23.97 22.45 1.75
CA PRO A 227 -22.85 23.19 1.16
C PRO A 227 -21.76 22.28 0.59
N ALA A 228 -21.15 22.69 -0.52
CA ALA A 228 -20.10 21.90 -1.18
C ALA A 228 -18.88 21.65 -0.27
N GLU A 229 -18.49 22.63 0.55
CA GLU A 229 -17.42 22.48 1.54
C GLU A 229 -17.76 21.44 2.62
N GLU A 230 -19.02 21.41 3.08
CA GLU A 230 -19.52 20.41 4.02
C GLU A 230 -19.49 19.02 3.40
N LEU A 231 -19.98 18.87 2.15
CA LEU A 231 -19.92 17.61 1.40
C LEU A 231 -18.46 17.14 1.21
N ALA A 232 -17.56 18.04 0.83
CA ALA A 232 -16.15 17.72 0.66
C ALA A 232 -15.52 17.20 1.95
N GLU A 233 -15.79 17.84 3.09
CA GLU A 233 -15.32 17.38 4.40
C GLU A 233 -15.87 16.00 4.74
N LEU A 234 -17.17 15.78 4.54
CA LEU A 234 -17.82 14.49 4.80
C LEU A 234 -17.22 13.37 3.93
N HIS A 235 -16.96 13.65 2.65
CA HIS A 235 -16.45 12.67 1.69
C HIS A 235 -14.97 12.33 1.89
N LYS A 236 -14.18 13.12 2.63
CA LYS A 236 -12.78 12.79 2.94
C LYS A 236 -12.62 11.34 3.43
N ARG A 237 -13.57 10.82 4.20
CA ARG A 237 -13.55 9.42 4.69
C ARG A 237 -13.57 8.35 3.58
N LEU A 238 -14.17 8.65 2.44
CA LEU A 238 -14.22 7.76 1.27
C LEU A 238 -12.90 7.78 0.48
N PHE A 239 -12.15 8.89 0.57
CA PHE A 239 -10.89 9.12 -0.13
C PHE A 239 -9.65 8.94 0.76
N VAL A 240 -9.84 8.64 2.05
CA VAL A 240 -8.80 7.95 2.80
C VAL A 240 -8.59 6.64 2.04
N LEU A 241 -7.44 6.55 1.36
CA LEU A 241 -6.97 5.31 0.73
C LEU A 241 -7.34 4.21 1.69
N MET A 242 -8.27 3.36 1.24
CA MET A 242 -8.50 2.13 1.95
C MET A 242 -7.13 1.54 2.12
N GLU A 243 -6.79 1.26 3.38
CA GLU A 243 -5.78 0.26 3.67
C GLU A 243 -6.15 -0.90 2.73
N THR A 244 -5.34 -1.10 1.68
CA THR A 244 -5.19 -2.43 1.10
C THR A 244 -5.01 -3.30 2.32
N ALA A 245 -6.04 -4.09 2.65
CA ALA A 245 -6.23 -4.70 3.95
C ALA A 245 -4.89 -5.19 4.50
N ASP A 246 -4.32 -4.43 5.42
CA ASP A 246 -3.02 -4.70 6.01
C ASP A 246 -3.23 -5.73 7.12
N ALA A 247 -3.49 -6.96 6.64
CA ALA A 247 -3.59 -8.24 7.35
C ALA A 247 -3.92 -9.41 6.39
N SER A 248 -4.09 -9.18 5.08
CA SER A 248 -4.37 -10.25 4.10
C SER A 248 -3.11 -10.81 3.42
N GLN A 249 -1.91 -10.32 3.74
CA GLN A 249 -0.71 -10.84 3.08
C GLN A 249 -0.36 -12.26 3.54
N PHE A 250 -0.62 -12.61 4.80
CA PHE A 250 -0.30 -13.93 5.35
C PHE A 250 -1.48 -14.50 6.16
N PRO A 251 -1.78 -15.81 6.05
CA PRO A 251 -2.80 -16.43 6.87
C PRO A 251 -2.41 -16.33 8.35
N ASN A 252 -3.37 -16.26 9.28
CA ASN A 252 -3.07 -16.20 10.72
C ASN A 252 -2.12 -17.32 11.19
N ALA A 253 -2.20 -18.50 10.58
CA ALA A 253 -1.31 -19.64 10.84
C ALA A 253 0.18 -19.35 10.54
N ALA A 254 0.48 -18.38 9.69
CA ALA A 254 1.86 -17.96 9.38
C ALA A 254 2.57 -17.33 10.58
N PHE A 255 1.82 -16.85 11.57
CA PHE A 255 2.33 -16.18 12.78
C PHE A 255 2.23 -17.05 14.03
N VAL A 256 2.33 -18.37 13.87
CA VAL A 256 2.36 -19.32 14.98
C VAL A 256 3.82 -19.68 15.26
N GLU A 257 4.28 -19.30 16.45
CA GLU A 257 5.57 -19.71 16.99
C GLU A 257 5.53 -21.20 17.36
N GLU A 258 6.55 -21.96 16.97
CA GLU A 258 6.74 -23.33 17.44
C GLU A 258 7.42 -23.32 18.83
N PRO A 259 6.78 -23.83 19.88
CA PRO A 259 7.36 -23.84 21.22
C PRO A 259 8.68 -24.61 21.26
N THR A 260 9.65 -24.07 21.99
CA THR A 260 10.97 -24.70 22.15
C THR A 260 11.53 -24.55 23.55
N ALA A 261 12.35 -25.52 23.97
CA ALA A 261 13.22 -25.41 25.15
C ALA A 261 14.65 -24.96 24.79
N ARG A 262 14.97 -24.79 23.50
CA ARG A 262 16.28 -24.31 23.04
C ARG A 262 16.55 -22.93 23.64
N LYS A 263 17.79 -22.66 24.05
CA LYS A 263 18.24 -21.32 24.44
C LYS A 263 19.12 -20.73 23.33
N PRO A 264 19.11 -19.40 23.11
CA PRO A 264 20.05 -18.76 22.19
C PRO A 264 21.50 -19.12 22.53
N LYS A 265 22.33 -19.25 21.51
CA LYS A 265 23.77 -19.43 21.71
C LYS A 265 24.39 -18.18 22.36
N PRO A 266 25.49 -18.32 23.11
CA PRO A 266 26.25 -17.16 23.55
C PRO A 266 26.85 -16.42 22.36
N VAL A 267 27.11 -15.11 22.54
CA VAL A 267 27.88 -14.29 21.60
C VAL A 267 29.24 -14.95 21.35
N MET A 268 29.77 -14.80 20.13
CA MET A 268 31.12 -15.27 19.83
C MET A 268 32.14 -14.61 20.77
N ASP A 269 33.22 -15.32 21.08
CA ASP A 269 34.28 -14.73 21.90
C ASP A 269 34.93 -13.53 21.18
N ALA A 270 35.40 -12.58 21.98
CA ALA A 270 35.93 -11.31 21.49
C ALA A 270 37.06 -11.49 20.46
N ASP A 271 37.94 -12.47 20.68
CA ASP A 271 39.07 -12.71 19.77
C ASP A 271 38.62 -13.38 18.46
N ALA A 272 37.60 -14.24 18.49
CA ALA A 272 36.98 -14.76 17.29
C ALA A 272 36.30 -13.67 16.47
N ILE A 273 35.60 -12.73 17.11
CA ILE A 273 35.00 -11.58 16.40
C ILE A 273 36.10 -10.74 15.76
N ARG A 274 37.18 -10.41 16.50
CA ARG A 274 38.31 -9.63 15.94
C ARG A 274 38.97 -10.32 14.75
N ARG A 275 39.28 -11.62 14.86
CA ARG A 275 39.84 -12.40 13.74
C ARG A 275 38.88 -12.45 12.56
N GLY A 276 37.58 -12.58 12.80
CA GLY A 276 36.55 -12.59 11.76
C GLY A 276 36.40 -11.24 11.05
N LEU A 277 36.52 -10.13 11.78
CA LEU A 277 36.54 -8.78 11.21
C LEU A 277 37.77 -8.58 10.30
N GLU A 278 38.91 -9.10 10.73
CA GLU A 278 40.15 -9.07 9.96
C GLU A 278 40.04 -9.93 8.68
N SER A 279 39.63 -11.20 8.81
CA SER A 279 39.54 -12.16 7.70
C SER A 279 38.41 -11.85 6.72
N HIS A 280 37.29 -11.30 7.22
CA HIS A 280 36.13 -10.89 6.42
C HIS A 280 35.59 -12.02 5.51
N ASP A 281 35.50 -13.24 6.02
CA ASP A 281 35.19 -14.45 5.24
C ASP A 281 34.00 -15.26 5.78
N HIS A 282 33.55 -15.00 7.01
CA HIS A 282 32.38 -15.65 7.61
C HIS A 282 31.56 -14.71 8.48
N ALA A 283 30.31 -15.09 8.74
CA ALA A 283 29.37 -14.36 9.57
C ALA A 283 29.73 -14.39 11.05
N LEU A 284 29.54 -13.27 11.75
CA LEU A 284 29.90 -13.07 13.14
C LEU A 284 28.66 -12.77 13.97
N TYR A 285 28.39 -13.58 14.99
CA TYR A 285 27.33 -13.30 15.96
C TYR A 285 27.88 -12.43 17.08
N ILE A 286 27.58 -11.13 17.00
CA ILE A 286 28.28 -10.06 17.74
C ILE A 286 27.49 -9.52 18.94
N LYS A 287 26.19 -9.77 19.01
CA LYS A 287 25.36 -9.27 20.11
C LYS A 287 24.16 -10.18 20.36
N ALA A 288 23.96 -10.57 21.62
CA ALA A 288 22.77 -11.28 22.07
C ALA A 288 21.64 -10.33 22.51
N GLY A 289 20.47 -10.90 22.70
CA GLY A 289 19.25 -10.19 23.11
C GLY A 289 18.24 -10.13 21.98
N TRP A 290 16.99 -9.82 22.32
CA TRP A 290 15.92 -9.82 21.33
C TRP A 290 16.01 -8.56 20.48
N ILE A 291 16.20 -8.71 19.16
CA ILE A 291 16.24 -7.59 18.21
C ILE A 291 15.82 -8.06 16.82
N ARG A 292 15.08 -7.22 16.13
CA ARG A 292 14.74 -7.36 14.71
C ARG A 292 15.07 -6.09 13.97
N ASP A 293 15.20 -6.18 12.65
CA ASP A 293 15.45 -5.03 11.77
C ASP A 293 16.68 -4.20 12.23
N PRO A 294 17.83 -4.84 12.50
CA PRO A 294 19.00 -4.16 13.04
C PRO A 294 19.63 -3.20 12.03
N TYR A 295 19.93 -2.00 12.48
CA TYR A 295 20.59 -0.95 11.72
C TYR A 295 21.88 -0.52 12.42
N ILE A 296 23.00 -0.57 11.70
CA ILE A 296 24.33 -0.14 12.18
C ILE A 296 24.82 1.04 11.36
N THR A 297 25.27 2.10 12.03
CA THR A 297 25.92 3.25 11.38
C THR A 297 27.11 3.74 12.20
N LEU A 298 28.09 4.37 11.54
CA LEU A 298 29.22 5.01 12.20
C LEU A 298 28.84 6.45 12.59
N GLY A 299 28.97 6.77 13.88
CA GLY A 299 28.71 8.09 14.42
C GLY A 299 29.90 9.04 14.36
N PRO A 300 29.68 10.32 14.69
CA PRO A 300 30.70 11.39 14.64
C PRO A 300 31.78 11.26 15.72
N ASP A 301 31.51 10.49 16.77
CA ASP A 301 32.40 10.21 17.91
C ASP A 301 33.19 8.91 17.73
N ASP A 302 33.25 8.41 16.49
CA ASP A 302 33.97 7.19 16.13
C ASP A 302 33.42 5.95 16.87
N TYR A 303 32.12 5.91 17.16
CA TYR A 303 31.40 4.71 17.61
C TYR A 303 30.48 4.20 16.51
N TYR A 304 30.34 2.88 16.38
CA TYR A 304 29.20 2.30 15.70
C TYR A 304 27.97 2.36 16.61
N TYR A 305 26.84 2.80 16.08
CA TYR A 305 25.55 2.82 16.75
C TYR A 305 24.65 1.73 16.17
N LEU A 306 23.99 0.98 17.05
CA LEU A 306 23.06 -0.08 16.72
C LEU A 306 21.66 0.28 17.21
N THR A 307 20.71 0.27 16.29
CA THR A 307 19.27 0.33 16.56
C THR A 307 18.57 -0.91 15.99
N GLY A 308 17.32 -1.12 16.41
CA GLY A 308 16.45 -2.16 15.86
C GLY A 308 15.15 -2.25 16.64
N THR A 309 14.17 -2.96 16.08
CA THR A 309 12.91 -3.33 16.71
C THR A 309 13.20 -4.21 17.92
N GLN A 310 12.73 -3.81 19.10
CA GLN A 310 13.10 -4.45 20.38
C GLN A 310 11.91 -4.50 21.35
N PRO A 311 11.95 -5.35 22.38
CA PRO A 311 11.07 -5.25 23.54
C PRO A 311 11.44 -4.00 24.37
N ARG A 312 10.57 -3.63 25.29
CA ARG A 312 10.91 -2.63 26.33
C ARG A 312 12.10 -3.13 27.16
N GLU A 313 12.90 -2.20 27.68
CA GLU A 313 14.20 -2.48 28.33
C GLU A 313 14.14 -3.50 29.48
N ASP A 314 12.99 -3.59 30.16
CA ASP A 314 12.78 -4.50 31.30
C ASP A 314 11.69 -5.56 31.04
N ASP A 315 11.36 -5.85 29.78
CA ASP A 315 10.37 -6.88 29.48
C ASP A 315 10.92 -8.27 29.81
N ALA A 316 10.46 -8.85 30.92
CA ALA A 316 10.89 -10.18 31.38
C ALA A 316 10.72 -11.28 30.31
N ARG A 317 9.83 -11.09 29.32
CA ARG A 317 9.61 -12.04 28.23
C ARG A 317 10.80 -12.11 27.27
N GLU A 318 11.67 -11.11 27.22
CA GLU A 318 12.94 -11.18 26.49
C GLU A 318 13.78 -12.38 26.96
N ILE A 319 13.72 -12.69 28.26
CA ILE A 319 14.44 -13.82 28.86
C ILE A 319 13.61 -15.12 28.77
N THR A 320 12.31 -15.06 29.08
CA THR A 320 11.48 -16.27 29.17
C THR A 320 10.97 -16.78 27.82
N ASN A 321 10.89 -15.91 26.81
CA ASN A 321 10.59 -16.27 25.42
C ASN A 321 11.54 -15.53 24.45
N PRO A 322 12.80 -15.97 24.34
CA PRO A 322 13.77 -15.32 23.46
C PRO A 322 13.46 -15.51 21.97
N TYR A 323 12.63 -16.49 21.56
CA TYR A 323 12.28 -16.71 20.15
C TYR A 323 10.91 -16.17 19.77
N ASN A 324 10.34 -15.28 20.58
CA ASN A 324 9.11 -14.60 20.22
C ASN A 324 9.22 -14.00 18.81
N ILE A 325 8.25 -14.31 17.95
CA ILE A 325 8.30 -13.95 16.53
C ILE A 325 8.25 -12.44 16.29
N GLY A 326 7.84 -11.64 17.29
CA GLY A 326 7.74 -10.18 17.20
C GLY A 326 6.52 -9.68 16.43
N LEU A 327 5.62 -10.58 16.03
CA LEU A 327 4.45 -10.30 15.19
C LEU A 327 3.17 -10.82 15.86
N GLY A 328 2.02 -10.26 15.45
CA GLY A 328 0.71 -10.67 15.97
C GLY A 328 0.43 -10.24 17.42
N ARG A 329 -0.66 -10.79 18.00
CA ARG A 329 -1.17 -10.39 19.33
C ARG A 329 -0.26 -10.79 20.49
N GLN A 330 0.61 -11.78 20.28
CA GLN A 330 1.57 -12.28 21.27
C GLN A 330 2.96 -11.66 21.11
N SER A 331 3.11 -10.69 20.20
CA SER A 331 4.35 -9.96 20.01
C SER A 331 4.81 -9.31 21.31
N ILE A 332 6.10 -9.43 21.61
CA ILE A 332 6.74 -8.73 22.73
C ILE A 332 7.36 -7.39 22.32
N VAL A 333 7.20 -6.99 21.05
CA VAL A 333 7.73 -5.72 20.56
C VAL A 333 7.23 -4.57 21.43
N GLY A 334 8.18 -3.74 21.87
CA GLY A 334 7.92 -2.57 22.67
C GLY A 334 7.66 -1.33 21.83
N ASP A 335 7.56 -0.21 22.54
CA ASP A 335 7.28 1.13 22.02
C ASP A 335 8.47 2.09 22.24
N GLN A 336 9.68 1.54 22.35
CA GLN A 336 10.91 2.26 22.66
C GLN A 336 12.00 1.96 21.62
N VAL A 337 12.87 2.94 21.36
CA VAL A 337 14.13 2.74 20.65
C VAL A 337 15.24 2.61 21.69
N ARG A 338 15.74 1.40 21.85
CA ARG A 338 16.95 1.10 22.64
C ARG A 338 18.16 1.18 21.73
N VAL A 339 19.19 1.89 22.17
CA VAL A 339 20.42 2.07 21.37
C VAL A 339 21.59 1.43 22.08
N TYR A 340 22.47 0.83 21.30
CA TYR A 340 23.78 0.39 21.75
C TYR A 340 24.86 1.04 20.91
N ARG A 341 26.05 1.20 21.48
CA ARG A 341 27.22 1.65 20.73
C ARG A 341 28.44 0.80 20.99
N SER A 342 29.34 0.73 20.02
CA SER A 342 30.58 -0.03 20.10
C SER A 342 31.72 0.67 19.37
N LYS A 343 32.93 0.63 19.92
CA LYS A 343 34.13 1.10 19.19
C LYS A 343 34.59 0.09 18.14
N ASP A 344 34.41 -1.20 18.41
CA ASP A 344 35.10 -2.29 17.69
C ASP A 344 34.16 -3.39 17.17
N LEU A 345 32.84 -3.24 17.35
CA LEU A 345 31.80 -4.24 17.06
C LEU A 345 31.87 -5.50 17.95
N VAL A 346 32.74 -5.50 18.96
CA VAL A 346 32.92 -6.59 19.91
C VAL A 346 32.16 -6.28 21.20
N ASP A 347 32.54 -5.18 21.85
CA ASP A 347 31.96 -4.77 23.12
C ASP A 347 30.89 -3.71 22.89
N TRP A 348 29.68 -3.97 23.40
CA TRP A 348 28.51 -3.12 23.19
C TRP A 348 28.08 -2.45 24.50
N GLU A 349 28.09 -1.11 24.52
CA GLU A 349 27.55 -0.29 25.60
C GLU A 349 26.08 0.03 25.32
N SER A 350 25.19 -0.20 26.29
CA SER A 350 23.79 0.24 26.19
C SER A 350 23.67 1.73 26.52
N LEU A 351 22.94 2.47 25.68
CA LEU A 351 22.48 3.83 25.99
C LEU A 351 21.05 3.85 26.56
N GLY A 352 20.46 2.67 26.75
CA GLY A 352 19.07 2.48 27.17
C GLY A 352 18.05 2.94 26.12
N ALA A 353 16.81 3.13 26.56
CA ALA A 353 15.74 3.69 25.74
C ALA A 353 15.93 5.22 25.53
N VAL A 354 16.31 5.63 24.33
CA VAL A 354 16.55 7.06 24.00
C VAL A 354 15.31 7.78 23.43
N PHE A 355 14.36 7.00 22.90
CA PHE A 355 13.11 7.48 22.29
C PHE A 355 11.97 6.51 22.58
N SER A 356 10.75 7.03 22.66
CA SER A 356 9.52 6.24 22.82
C SER A 356 8.39 6.78 21.95
N LEU A 357 7.30 6.00 21.79
CA LEU A 357 6.12 6.51 21.10
C LEU A 357 5.53 7.78 21.73
N ASP A 358 5.78 8.04 23.02
CA ASP A 358 5.31 9.25 23.69
C ASP A 358 6.12 10.50 23.27
N ASP A 359 7.31 10.32 22.70
CA ASP A 359 8.12 11.40 22.15
C ASP A 359 7.61 11.87 20.77
N THR A 360 6.81 11.06 20.07
CA THR A 360 6.35 11.31 18.70
C THR A 360 5.47 12.56 18.59
N GLN A 361 5.46 13.19 17.40
CA GLN A 361 4.50 14.26 17.09
C GLN A 361 3.05 13.79 17.25
N HIS A 362 2.76 12.53 16.94
CA HIS A 362 1.43 11.95 17.10
C HIS A 362 0.98 11.98 18.56
N ALA A 363 1.84 11.55 19.49
CA ALA A 363 1.56 11.62 20.93
C ALA A 363 1.38 13.06 21.42
N ARG A 364 2.21 14.00 20.94
CA ARG A 364 2.05 15.44 21.24
C ARG A 364 0.72 16.01 20.78
N ASN A 365 0.17 15.49 19.68
CA ASN A 365 -1.14 15.85 19.16
C ASN A 365 -2.30 15.12 19.88
N GLY A 366 -2.02 14.39 20.98
CA GLY A 366 -3.02 13.61 21.72
C GLY A 366 -3.46 12.33 21.01
N ARG A 367 -2.80 11.93 19.92
CA ARG A 367 -3.11 10.68 19.20
C ARG A 367 -2.33 9.53 19.82
N ARG A 368 -3.06 8.55 20.36
CA ARG A 368 -2.47 7.31 20.90
C ARG A 368 -2.87 6.13 20.01
N PRO A 369 -1.90 5.35 19.50
CA PRO A 369 -2.23 4.16 18.72
C PRO A 369 -2.86 3.07 19.58
N ARG A 370 -3.70 2.24 18.97
CA ARG A 370 -4.28 1.06 19.63
C ARG A 370 -3.23 0.04 20.03
N GLN A 371 -2.23 -0.16 19.18
CA GLN A 371 -1.08 -1.03 19.44
C GLN A 371 0.15 -0.15 19.62
N ARG A 372 0.79 -0.25 20.80
CA ARG A 372 2.01 0.50 21.12
C ARG A 372 3.22 -0.33 20.73
N VAL A 373 3.57 -0.28 19.44
CA VAL A 373 4.74 -0.94 18.88
C VAL A 373 5.57 0.03 18.06
N LEU A 374 6.88 -0.14 18.09
CA LEU A 374 7.85 0.62 17.33
C LEU A 374 8.71 -0.35 16.52
N TRP A 375 8.74 -0.18 15.21
CA TRP A 375 9.40 -1.06 14.25
C TRP A 375 10.47 -0.30 13.45
N ALA A 376 11.49 -1.04 13.04
CA ALA A 376 12.58 -0.63 12.14
C ALA A 376 13.15 0.78 12.41
N PRO A 377 13.63 1.07 13.64
CA PRO A 377 14.28 2.35 13.90
C PRO A 377 15.67 2.42 13.26
N GLU A 378 15.94 3.49 12.54
CA GLU A 378 17.27 3.85 12.01
C GLU A 378 17.70 5.22 12.54
N VAL A 379 18.98 5.37 12.88
CA VAL A 379 19.58 6.65 13.26
C VAL A 379 20.61 7.10 12.23
N HIS A 380 20.55 8.36 11.83
CA HIS A 380 21.39 8.93 10.78
C HIS A 380 22.06 10.19 11.29
N TRP A 381 23.38 10.30 11.12
CA TRP A 381 24.11 11.53 11.48
C TRP A 381 23.97 12.57 10.36
N LEU A 382 23.47 13.77 10.69
CA LEU A 382 23.24 14.84 9.72
C LEU A 382 24.41 15.83 9.59
N GLY A 383 25.49 15.65 10.36
CA GLY A 383 26.63 16.56 10.43
C GLY A 383 26.71 17.36 11.74
N ASP A 384 25.56 17.70 12.33
CA ASP A 384 25.45 18.48 13.58
C ASP A 384 24.53 17.85 14.63
N ARG A 385 23.62 16.97 14.19
CA ARG A 385 22.61 16.30 15.00
C ARG A 385 22.20 14.96 14.37
N TRP A 386 21.45 14.17 15.12
CA TRP A 386 20.92 12.89 14.68
C TRP A 386 19.49 13.03 14.14
N ALA A 387 19.20 12.31 13.06
CA ALA A 387 17.84 11.96 12.65
C ALA A 387 17.52 10.54 13.08
N LEU A 388 16.31 10.33 13.62
CA LEU A 388 15.72 9.04 13.92
C LEU A 388 14.49 8.87 13.03
N VAL A 389 14.48 7.82 12.22
CA VAL A 389 13.28 7.34 11.52
C VAL A 389 12.83 6.01 12.09
N HIS A 390 11.53 5.78 12.14
CA HIS A 390 10.96 4.48 12.53
C HIS A 390 9.54 4.33 11.99
N CYS A 391 9.00 3.10 12.02
CA CYS A 391 7.60 2.75 11.72
C CYS A 391 6.94 2.06 12.94
N PRO A 392 5.69 1.54 12.92
CA PRO A 392 4.87 1.07 11.78
C PRO A 392 4.20 2.18 10.97
N ARG A 393 3.59 1.80 9.83
CA ARG A 393 2.93 2.69 8.84
C ARG A 393 2.08 3.79 9.46
N GLN A 394 1.31 3.50 10.51
CA GLN A 394 0.41 4.47 11.15
C GLN A 394 1.09 5.50 12.06
N LEU A 395 2.34 5.25 12.44
CA LEU A 395 3.10 6.00 13.45
C LEU A 395 4.49 6.38 12.98
N ALA A 396 4.72 6.34 11.66
CA ALA A 396 6.00 6.72 11.12
C ALA A 396 6.41 8.10 11.63
N SER A 397 7.68 8.22 12.01
CA SER A 397 8.22 9.43 12.58
C SER A 397 9.57 9.75 11.95
N LEU A 398 9.84 11.05 11.83
CA LEU A 398 11.17 11.60 11.60
C LEU A 398 11.41 12.58 12.75
N ALA A 399 12.32 12.22 13.65
CA ALA A 399 12.64 12.97 14.85
C ALA A 399 14.11 13.39 14.82
N LEU A 400 14.40 14.64 15.18
CA LEU A 400 15.77 15.14 15.23
C LEU A 400 16.17 15.50 16.66
N THR A 401 17.40 15.17 17.04
CA THR A 401 18.01 15.66 18.28
C THR A 401 18.33 17.16 18.17
N GLN A 402 18.59 17.82 19.30
CA GLN A 402 19.01 19.23 19.30
C GLN A 402 20.51 19.42 19.00
N GLY A 403 21.31 18.35 19.05
CA GLY A 403 22.76 18.38 18.83
C GLY A 403 23.36 16.98 18.76
N ALA A 404 24.65 16.87 19.10
CA ALA A 404 25.44 15.66 18.90
C ALA A 404 25.06 14.47 19.80
N GLU A 405 24.38 14.71 20.91
CA GLU A 405 23.93 13.63 21.80
C GLU A 405 22.66 12.97 21.24
N LEU A 406 22.65 11.64 21.13
CA LEU A 406 21.53 10.85 20.66
C LEU A 406 20.45 10.70 21.75
N LYS A 407 19.82 11.82 22.11
CA LYS A 407 18.74 11.88 23.11
C LYS A 407 17.82 13.07 22.88
N GLY A 408 16.66 13.03 23.54
CA GLY A 408 15.72 14.15 23.56
C GLY A 408 16.28 15.40 24.25
N PRO A 409 15.64 16.57 24.08
CA PRO A 409 14.31 16.74 23.47
C PRO A 409 14.32 16.63 21.94
N TRP A 410 13.28 16.00 21.41
CA TRP A 410 13.12 15.73 19.98
C TRP A 410 12.36 16.85 19.26
N SER A 411 12.80 17.19 18.06
CA SER A 411 12.04 18.02 17.11
C SER A 411 11.48 17.16 15.98
N HIS A 412 10.34 17.55 15.39
CA HIS A 412 9.66 16.80 14.32
C HIS A 412 9.40 17.71 13.13
N PRO A 413 10.41 17.97 12.28
CA PRO A 413 10.30 18.99 11.22
C PRO A 413 9.20 18.70 10.20
N MET A 414 8.95 17.42 9.89
CA MET A 414 7.84 17.01 9.02
C MET A 414 6.49 17.08 9.73
N GLY A 415 6.45 16.98 11.06
CA GLY A 415 5.22 16.81 11.84
C GLY A 415 4.31 15.73 11.24
N ASN A 416 3.05 16.09 10.95
CA ASN A 416 2.09 15.18 10.30
C ASN A 416 2.32 15.00 8.78
N ARG A 417 3.22 15.77 8.15
CA ARG A 417 3.48 15.72 6.70
C ARG A 417 4.27 14.49 6.28
N LEU A 418 4.98 13.83 7.20
CA LEU A 418 5.65 12.56 6.90
C LEU A 418 4.65 11.53 6.38
N GLY A 419 3.42 11.58 6.87
CA GLY A 419 2.36 10.67 6.47
C GLY A 419 2.59 9.24 6.94
N LEU A 420 1.80 8.33 6.39
CA LEU A 420 1.82 6.93 6.78
C LEU A 420 2.90 6.19 5.97
N ARG A 421 3.99 5.73 6.61
CA ARG A 421 5.17 5.15 5.95
C ARG A 421 5.60 3.84 6.62
N HIS A 422 5.59 2.74 5.87
CA HIS A 422 6.14 1.48 6.34
C HIS A 422 7.64 1.44 6.05
N ASP A 423 8.46 1.07 7.04
CA ASP A 423 9.92 1.00 6.99
C ASP A 423 10.59 2.19 6.29
N PRO A 424 10.49 3.40 6.85
CA PRO A 424 11.19 4.54 6.31
C PRO A 424 12.70 4.39 6.50
N SER A 425 13.48 4.62 5.45
CA SER A 425 14.94 4.70 5.49
C SER A 425 15.42 6.01 4.88
N LEU A 426 16.47 6.60 5.45
CA LEU A 426 17.07 7.83 4.92
C LEU A 426 18.31 7.51 4.09
N PHE A 427 18.45 8.22 2.97
CA PHE A 427 19.63 8.15 2.12
C PHE A 427 20.10 9.57 1.80
N GLN A 428 21.39 9.83 1.96
CA GLN A 428 22.03 11.08 1.54
C GLN A 428 22.75 10.85 0.22
N ASP A 429 22.42 11.64 -0.78
CA ASP A 429 23.05 11.59 -2.10
C ASP A 429 24.33 12.46 -2.13
N ASP A 430 25.11 12.36 -3.21
CA ASP A 430 26.41 13.03 -3.36
C ASP A 430 26.27 14.57 -3.38
N ASP A 431 25.10 15.09 -3.76
CA ASP A 431 24.78 16.51 -3.70
C ASP A 431 24.44 17.00 -2.27
N GLY A 432 24.48 16.09 -1.29
CA GLY A 432 24.14 16.32 0.10
C GLY A 432 22.64 16.34 0.38
N ALA A 433 21.78 16.12 -0.63
CA ALA A 433 20.33 16.09 -0.46
C ALA A 433 19.89 14.78 0.19
N TRP A 434 18.93 14.90 1.11
CA TRP A 434 18.34 13.76 1.79
C TRP A 434 17.11 13.26 1.02
N ARG A 435 16.99 11.93 0.97
CA ARG A 435 15.89 11.20 0.35
C ARG A 435 15.28 10.28 1.40
N LEU A 436 13.96 10.17 1.39
CA LEU A 436 13.25 9.19 2.20
C LEU A 436 12.81 8.04 1.30
N LEU A 437 13.16 6.82 1.67
CA LEU A 437 12.62 5.59 1.10
C LEU A 437 11.54 5.02 2.01
N TRP A 438 10.52 4.36 1.47
CA TRP A 438 9.53 3.61 2.26
C TRP A 438 8.73 2.63 1.40
N ALA A 439 7.92 1.80 2.06
CA ALA A 439 7.03 0.81 1.43
C ALA A 439 7.75 -0.06 0.37
N ASN A 440 9.02 -0.33 0.64
CA ASN A 440 9.93 -1.11 -0.18
C ASN A 440 10.31 -0.54 -1.56
N THR A 441 9.52 0.36 -2.19
CA THR A 441 9.79 0.82 -3.56
C THR A 441 9.52 2.30 -3.82
N LEU A 442 9.18 3.10 -2.80
CA LEU A 442 8.93 4.53 -2.96
C LEU A 442 10.11 5.35 -2.45
N ILE A 443 10.45 6.40 -3.18
CA ILE A 443 11.47 7.39 -2.81
C ILE A 443 10.97 8.81 -3.03
N ALA A 444 11.29 9.74 -2.13
CA ALA A 444 11.05 11.17 -2.36
C ALA A 444 12.18 12.04 -1.77
N PRO A 445 12.57 13.13 -2.45
CA PRO A 445 13.51 14.10 -1.92
C PRO A 445 12.90 14.95 -0.80
N LEU A 446 13.73 15.25 0.19
CA LEU A 446 13.42 16.12 1.33
C LEU A 446 14.08 17.49 1.16
N SER A 447 13.46 18.52 1.73
CA SER A 447 14.10 19.83 1.85
C SER A 447 15.31 19.77 2.77
N LYS A 448 16.25 20.72 2.64
CA LYS A 448 17.49 20.78 3.44
C LYS A 448 17.25 20.76 4.96
N ASP A 449 16.16 21.36 5.41
CA ASP A 449 15.72 21.39 6.82
C ASP A 449 14.84 20.19 7.22
N LEU A 450 14.64 19.24 6.31
CA LEU A 450 13.82 18.04 6.47
C LEU A 450 12.35 18.33 6.84
N SER A 451 11.80 19.47 6.45
CA SER A 451 10.44 19.91 6.85
C SER A 451 9.33 19.63 5.82
N ARG A 452 9.71 19.25 4.59
CA ARG A 452 8.78 18.86 3.52
C ARG A 452 9.44 17.96 2.47
N TYR A 453 8.61 17.28 1.69
CA TYR A 453 9.01 16.72 0.40
C TYR A 453 9.19 17.84 -0.63
N THR A 454 10.19 17.74 -1.49
CA THR A 454 10.44 18.73 -2.56
C THR A 454 9.96 18.27 -3.93
N ALA A 455 9.53 17.02 -4.06
CA ALA A 455 8.89 16.46 -5.23
C ALA A 455 7.91 15.34 -4.81
N GLU A 456 7.03 14.95 -5.73
CA GLU A 456 6.16 13.79 -5.54
C GLU A 456 7.00 12.49 -5.44
N PRO A 457 6.51 11.47 -4.70
CA PRO A 457 7.20 10.19 -4.59
C PRO A 457 7.32 9.47 -5.94
N THR A 458 8.51 8.95 -6.23
CA THR A 458 8.77 8.09 -7.38
C THR A 458 8.80 6.63 -6.94
N ARG A 459 8.28 5.74 -7.79
CA ARG A 459 8.39 4.30 -7.60
C ARG A 459 9.60 3.74 -8.36
N ILE A 460 10.46 3.00 -7.67
CA ILE A 460 11.77 2.52 -8.15
C ILE A 460 11.85 0.99 -8.22
N ASP A 461 10.86 0.36 -8.86
CA ASP A 461 10.83 -1.10 -9.04
C ASP A 461 12.01 -1.57 -9.93
N PRO A 462 12.57 -2.78 -9.69
CA PRO A 462 13.52 -3.40 -10.63
C PRO A 462 12.88 -3.67 -11.99
N ALA A 463 13.72 -3.77 -13.02
CA ALA A 463 13.27 -4.17 -14.35
C ALA A 463 12.72 -5.61 -14.36
N GLY A 464 11.67 -5.82 -15.14
CA GLY A 464 11.01 -7.11 -15.32
C GLY A 464 9.95 -7.41 -14.26
N SER A 465 9.51 -8.66 -14.24
CA SER A 465 8.60 -9.19 -13.22
C SER A 465 8.88 -10.67 -13.00
N ARG A 466 8.43 -11.20 -11.86
CA ARG A 466 8.46 -12.64 -11.55
C ARG A 466 7.06 -13.11 -11.17
N PRO A 467 6.69 -14.38 -11.43
CA PRO A 467 5.40 -14.90 -11.00
C PRO A 467 5.31 -14.93 -9.47
N GLY A 468 4.23 -14.37 -8.94
CA GLY A 468 3.90 -14.46 -7.53
C GLY A 468 3.29 -15.82 -7.15
N PRO A 469 3.07 -16.06 -5.85
CA PRO A 469 2.49 -17.31 -5.36
C PRO A 469 1.10 -17.67 -5.92
N ASP A 470 0.37 -16.66 -6.38
CA ASP A 470 -0.96 -16.71 -7.00
C ASP A 470 -0.89 -16.65 -8.54
N GLY A 471 0.31 -16.66 -9.11
CA GLY A 471 0.55 -16.52 -10.55
C GLY A 471 0.57 -15.08 -11.05
N GLN A 472 0.25 -14.07 -10.21
CA GLN A 472 0.26 -12.66 -10.62
C GLN A 472 1.68 -12.12 -10.70
N PRO A 473 2.02 -11.28 -11.69
CA PRO A 473 3.37 -10.74 -11.83
C PRO A 473 3.72 -9.78 -10.68
N ILE A 474 4.90 -9.96 -10.08
CA ILE A 474 5.49 -9.11 -9.06
C ILE A 474 6.66 -8.34 -9.66
N SER A 475 6.53 -7.01 -9.77
CA SER A 475 7.61 -6.10 -10.21
C SER A 475 8.46 -5.56 -9.06
N ARG A 476 7.91 -5.45 -7.84
CA ARG A 476 8.63 -4.90 -6.67
C ARG A 476 9.81 -5.78 -6.26
N ILE A 477 10.86 -5.16 -5.72
CA ILE A 477 12.08 -5.86 -5.25
C ILE A 477 11.81 -6.88 -4.13
N GLY A 478 10.72 -6.72 -3.39
CA GLY A 478 10.37 -7.51 -2.22
C GLY A 478 9.09 -7.01 -1.53
N HIS A 479 8.90 -7.31 -0.25
CA HIS A 479 7.76 -6.83 0.53
C HIS A 479 8.10 -5.74 1.55
N GLU A 480 9.34 -5.65 2.08
CA GLU A 480 9.70 -4.66 3.12
C GLU A 480 11.22 -4.39 3.22
N GLY A 481 11.64 -3.57 4.18
CA GLY A 481 13.07 -3.30 4.46
C GLY A 481 13.81 -2.59 3.34
N ALA A 482 13.20 -1.54 2.75
CA ALA A 482 13.85 -0.75 1.70
C ALA A 482 15.02 0.04 2.26
N THR A 483 16.17 -0.07 1.61
CA THR A 483 17.30 0.85 1.83
C THR A 483 18.03 1.11 0.51
N MET A 484 18.99 2.03 0.55
CA MET A 484 19.79 2.39 -0.61
C MET A 484 21.24 2.66 -0.19
N ILE A 485 22.17 2.20 -1.02
CA ILE A 485 23.60 2.52 -0.90
C ILE A 485 24.13 2.99 -2.25
N LYS A 486 25.33 3.59 -2.25
CA LYS A 486 26.03 3.97 -3.47
C LYS A 486 27.28 3.10 -3.64
N VAL A 487 27.43 2.48 -4.81
CA VAL A 487 28.60 1.64 -5.14
C VAL A 487 29.07 2.00 -6.54
N GLY A 488 30.34 2.36 -6.69
CA GLY A 488 30.92 2.70 -8.01
C GLY A 488 30.21 3.87 -8.71
N GLY A 489 29.63 4.81 -7.95
CA GLY A 489 28.83 5.92 -8.48
C GLY A 489 27.37 5.58 -8.79
N LYS A 490 26.97 4.32 -8.69
CA LYS A 490 25.61 3.84 -9.00
C LYS A 490 24.75 3.71 -7.75
N TYR A 491 23.44 3.88 -7.91
CA TYR A 491 22.46 3.68 -6.86
C TYR A 491 22.08 2.21 -6.79
N VAL A 492 22.27 1.62 -5.62
CA VAL A 492 21.88 0.24 -5.33
C VAL A 492 20.68 0.30 -4.41
N HIS A 493 19.50 -0.03 -4.95
CA HIS A 493 18.30 -0.18 -4.14
C HIS A 493 18.25 -1.61 -3.60
N LEU A 494 18.17 -1.75 -2.28
CA LEU A 494 18.03 -3.04 -1.61
C LEU A 494 16.62 -3.20 -1.02
N GLY A 495 16.15 -4.43 -1.01
CA GLY A 495 14.87 -4.78 -0.42
C GLY A 495 14.75 -6.27 -0.13
N THR A 496 13.72 -6.61 0.64
CA THR A 496 13.63 -7.93 1.27
C THR A 496 12.44 -8.72 0.77
N ALA A 497 12.63 -10.01 0.52
CA ALA A 497 11.55 -10.95 0.24
C ALA A 497 11.72 -12.26 1.00
N TRP A 498 10.62 -13.01 1.14
CA TRP A 498 10.71 -14.44 1.44
C TRP A 498 11.14 -15.18 0.19
N SER A 499 12.00 -16.18 0.32
CA SER A 499 12.50 -16.98 -0.81
C SER A 499 11.39 -17.56 -1.67
N THR A 500 10.26 -17.95 -1.07
CA THR A 500 9.11 -18.51 -1.77
C THR A 500 8.12 -17.46 -2.32
N ASP A 501 8.39 -16.16 -2.09
CA ASP A 501 7.46 -15.03 -2.21
C ASP A 501 6.13 -15.17 -1.43
N ARG A 502 5.97 -16.26 -0.65
CA ARG A 502 4.89 -16.47 0.32
C ARG A 502 5.42 -16.06 1.68
N GLY A 503 4.75 -15.16 2.36
CA GLY A 503 5.34 -14.71 3.63
C GLY A 503 5.31 -15.77 4.70
N ARG A 504 6.37 -15.69 5.49
CA ARG A 504 6.74 -16.64 6.54
C ARG A 504 6.82 -18.09 6.03
N LYS A 505 7.25 -18.26 4.78
CA LYS A 505 7.55 -19.56 4.15
C LYS A 505 8.91 -19.45 3.44
N GLY A 506 9.86 -20.28 3.84
CA GLY A 506 11.23 -20.22 3.34
C GLY A 506 12.17 -19.36 4.19
N SER A 507 13.25 -18.93 3.54
CA SER A 507 14.27 -18.05 4.09
C SER A 507 13.93 -16.57 3.85
N TYR A 508 14.35 -15.70 4.75
CA TYR A 508 14.10 -14.26 4.68
C TYR A 508 15.33 -13.57 4.07
N ASN A 509 15.23 -13.12 2.83
CA ASN A 509 16.38 -12.91 1.93
C ASN A 509 16.52 -11.44 1.50
N LEU A 510 17.77 -11.04 1.23
CA LEU A 510 18.12 -9.71 0.72
C LEU A 510 18.37 -9.75 -0.79
N TYR A 511 17.81 -8.76 -1.48
CA TYR A 511 17.93 -8.58 -2.92
C TYR A 511 18.32 -7.13 -3.22
N TYR A 512 18.84 -6.89 -4.42
CA TYR A 512 19.20 -5.55 -4.89
C TYR A 512 18.91 -5.36 -6.38
N CYS A 513 18.78 -4.11 -6.81
CA CYS A 513 18.85 -3.70 -8.21
C CYS A 513 19.66 -2.41 -8.31
N VAL A 514 20.13 -2.09 -9.52
CA VAL A 514 21.13 -1.05 -9.75
C VAL A 514 20.60 -0.04 -10.77
N SER A 515 20.88 1.25 -10.56
CA SER A 515 20.64 2.30 -11.55
C SER A 515 21.74 3.36 -11.53
N GLU A 516 21.92 4.04 -12.66
CA GLU A 516 22.74 5.26 -12.76
C GLU A 516 21.99 6.49 -12.21
N ASP A 517 20.66 6.44 -12.12
CA ASP A 517 19.80 7.52 -11.61
C ASP A 517 19.02 7.02 -10.39
N ILE A 518 18.97 7.85 -9.35
CA ILE A 518 18.30 7.54 -8.08
C ILE A 518 16.79 7.27 -8.25
N THR A 519 16.19 7.76 -9.33
CA THR A 519 14.79 7.55 -9.69
C THR A 519 14.60 6.49 -10.78
N GLY A 520 15.68 5.83 -11.20
CA GLY A 520 15.67 4.77 -12.19
C GLY A 520 15.81 5.26 -13.64
N PRO A 521 15.63 4.35 -14.61
CA PRO A 521 15.17 2.97 -14.45
C PRO A 521 16.20 2.09 -13.73
N TYR A 522 15.73 1.18 -12.88
CA TYR A 522 16.58 0.18 -12.24
C TYR A 522 16.69 -1.07 -13.12
N GLY A 523 17.87 -1.70 -13.09
CA GLY A 523 18.13 -2.98 -13.72
C GLY A 523 17.36 -4.15 -13.08
N PRO A 524 17.60 -5.38 -13.54
CA PRO A 524 16.94 -6.56 -13.00
C PRO A 524 17.28 -6.78 -11.52
N ARG A 525 16.36 -7.43 -10.81
CA ARG A 525 16.55 -7.87 -9.43
C ARG A 525 17.67 -8.91 -9.37
N LYS A 526 18.59 -8.75 -8.43
CA LYS A 526 19.69 -9.64 -8.13
C LYS A 526 19.60 -10.10 -6.67
N PHE A 527 20.03 -11.32 -6.41
CA PHE A 527 20.13 -11.84 -5.05
C PHE A 527 21.36 -11.26 -4.36
N ALA A 528 21.30 -10.87 -3.08
CA ALA A 528 22.49 -10.47 -2.28
C ALA A 528 22.88 -11.56 -1.28
N GLY A 529 21.93 -12.09 -0.51
CA GLY A 529 22.20 -13.17 0.41
C GLY A 529 20.98 -13.70 1.14
N ARG A 530 21.07 -14.98 1.53
CA ARG A 530 20.04 -15.74 2.22
C ARG A 530 20.03 -15.37 3.69
N PHE A 531 18.87 -15.37 4.34
CA PHE A 531 18.75 -15.02 5.77
C PHE A 531 19.17 -13.58 6.12
N LEU A 532 19.35 -12.71 5.11
CA LEU A 532 19.72 -11.30 5.27
C LEU A 532 18.54 -10.35 5.11
N GLY A 533 17.31 -10.85 5.13
CA GLY A 533 16.14 -10.00 4.99
C GLY A 533 16.06 -8.95 6.10
N HIS A 534 15.66 -7.74 5.72
CA HIS A 534 15.75 -6.49 6.49
C HIS A 534 17.13 -6.29 7.14
N GLY A 535 18.16 -6.88 6.51
CA GLY A 535 19.55 -6.62 6.81
C GLY A 535 19.99 -5.33 6.15
N THR A 536 20.82 -4.58 6.85
CA THR A 536 21.27 -3.25 6.45
C THR A 536 22.76 -3.31 6.13
N PRO A 537 23.17 -3.02 4.88
CA PRO A 537 24.57 -2.93 4.53
C PRO A 537 25.25 -1.72 5.20
N PHE A 538 26.44 -1.92 5.74
CA PHE A 538 27.28 -0.86 6.29
C PHE A 538 28.76 -1.18 6.04
N GLN A 539 29.63 -0.17 6.13
CA GLN A 539 31.08 -0.37 6.02
C GLN A 539 31.75 -0.27 7.39
N THR A 540 32.72 -1.15 7.62
CA THR A 540 33.71 -0.94 8.68
C THR A 540 34.71 0.13 8.27
N ARG A 541 35.49 0.66 9.23
CA ARG A 541 36.49 1.73 9.00
C ARG A 541 37.52 1.41 7.90
N ASP A 542 37.81 0.13 7.70
CA ASP A 542 38.71 -0.35 6.65
C ASP A 542 38.02 -0.49 5.27
N GLY A 543 36.77 -0.02 5.15
CA GLY A 543 35.99 0.00 3.92
C GLY A 543 35.32 -1.32 3.56
N LYS A 544 35.46 -2.36 4.37
CA LYS A 544 34.83 -3.66 4.11
C LYS A 544 33.33 -3.59 4.34
N TRP A 545 32.57 -4.19 3.43
CA TRP A 545 31.11 -4.20 3.47
C TRP A 545 30.59 -5.38 4.30
N TRP A 546 29.71 -5.07 5.24
CA TRP A 546 28.97 -6.03 6.04
C TRP A 546 27.48 -5.79 5.89
N CYS A 547 26.67 -6.81 6.18
CA CYS A 547 25.23 -6.71 6.29
C CYS A 547 24.80 -7.21 7.67
N THR A 548 23.91 -6.48 8.34
CA THR A 548 23.27 -7.00 9.55
C THR A 548 22.33 -8.16 9.21
N ALA A 549 22.12 -9.07 10.15
CA ALA A 549 21.23 -10.22 10.05
C ALA A 549 20.68 -10.57 11.43
N PHE A 550 19.45 -11.07 11.48
CA PHE A 550 18.74 -11.34 12.74
C PHE A 550 17.80 -12.54 12.63
N PHE A 551 17.25 -12.96 13.76
CA PHE A 551 16.27 -14.03 13.83
C PHE A 551 14.89 -13.59 13.30
N ASN A 552 14.48 -14.13 12.16
CA ASN A 552 13.13 -13.99 11.63
C ASN A 552 12.55 -15.34 11.19
N ALA A 553 12.12 -16.16 12.15
CA ALA A 553 11.59 -17.50 11.90
C ALA A 553 10.39 -17.80 12.81
N ASN A 554 9.67 -18.87 12.49
CA ASN A 554 8.64 -19.48 13.36
C ASN A 554 9.22 -20.59 14.23
N VAL A 555 10.43 -21.07 13.89
CA VAL A 555 11.12 -22.17 14.54
C VAL A 555 12.49 -21.71 15.03
N PRO A 556 13.12 -22.41 15.98
CA PRO A 556 14.43 -22.04 16.48
C PRO A 556 15.51 -22.14 15.38
N PRO A 557 16.64 -21.42 15.50
CA PRO A 557 17.69 -21.39 14.49
C PRO A 557 18.20 -22.78 14.11
N LEU A 558 18.26 -23.04 12.81
CA LEU A 558 18.70 -24.30 12.25
C LEU A 558 20.23 -24.47 12.33
N PRO A 559 20.74 -25.71 12.30
CA PRO A 559 22.16 -25.97 12.07
C PRO A 559 22.63 -25.38 10.74
N ARG A 560 23.90 -24.95 10.71
CA ARG A 560 24.53 -24.37 9.51
C ARG A 560 24.98 -25.43 8.50
N ASP A 561 25.33 -26.62 8.97
CA ASP A 561 25.86 -27.68 8.13
C ASP A 561 24.81 -28.12 7.09
N GLY A 562 25.20 -28.07 5.83
CA GLY A 562 24.33 -28.42 4.69
C GLY A 562 23.17 -27.46 4.44
N ILE A 563 23.15 -26.28 5.05
CA ILE A 563 22.01 -25.34 4.92
C ILE A 563 21.81 -24.90 3.46
N GLN A 564 22.87 -24.83 2.66
CA GLN A 564 22.79 -24.39 1.26
C GLN A 564 21.95 -25.33 0.40
N GLN A 565 21.91 -26.63 0.74
CA GLN A 565 21.14 -27.65 0.01
C GLN A 565 19.76 -27.90 0.63
N ARG A 566 19.45 -27.27 1.76
CA ARG A 566 18.20 -27.52 2.49
C ARG A 566 17.07 -26.66 1.94
N ASN A 567 15.96 -27.31 1.57
CA ASN A 567 14.71 -26.67 1.22
C ASN A 567 13.96 -26.24 2.49
N LEU A 568 13.67 -24.95 2.59
CA LEU A 568 13.01 -24.34 3.74
C LEU A 568 11.58 -23.87 3.47
N ALA A 569 11.02 -24.18 2.29
CA ALA A 569 9.75 -23.61 1.80
C ALA A 569 8.55 -23.82 2.73
N GLU A 570 8.58 -24.84 3.60
CA GLU A 570 7.47 -25.21 4.46
C GLU A 570 7.20 -24.25 5.63
N ASN A 571 8.18 -23.50 6.12
CA ASN A 571 7.98 -22.59 7.26
C ASN A 571 8.98 -21.42 7.23
N ALA A 572 8.78 -20.38 8.03
CA ALA A 572 9.77 -19.33 8.23
C ALA A 572 10.95 -19.89 9.01
N GLN A 573 12.12 -19.99 8.39
CA GLN A 573 13.29 -20.66 8.96
C GLN A 573 14.55 -19.81 8.74
N THR A 574 15.47 -19.87 9.70
CA THR A 574 16.75 -19.14 9.63
C THR A 574 17.85 -19.89 10.38
N ILE A 575 19.10 -19.52 10.09
CA ILE A 575 20.28 -19.92 10.87
C ILE A 575 20.73 -18.85 11.86
N ASN A 576 20.21 -17.64 11.75
CA ASN A 576 20.57 -16.53 12.63
C ASN A 576 20.09 -16.80 14.05
N GLU A 577 20.99 -16.68 15.01
CA GLU A 577 20.61 -16.68 16.43
C GLU A 577 19.81 -15.42 16.78
N GLN A 578 19.03 -15.47 17.86
CA GLN A 578 18.34 -14.29 18.35
C GLN A 578 19.36 -13.26 18.84
N GLY A 579 19.38 -12.08 18.22
CA GLY A 579 20.42 -11.08 18.38
C GLY A 579 20.86 -10.50 17.04
N VAL A 580 22.10 -10.01 16.98
CA VAL A 580 22.69 -9.43 15.77
C VAL A 580 23.84 -10.31 15.30
N THR A 581 23.71 -10.78 14.06
CA THR A 581 24.81 -11.32 13.26
C THR A 581 25.21 -10.28 12.23
N ILE A 582 26.51 -10.13 11.94
CA ILE A 582 26.99 -9.38 10.78
C ILE A 582 27.59 -10.35 9.78
N VAL A 583 27.25 -10.18 8.50
CA VAL A 583 27.63 -11.08 7.41
C VAL A 583 28.48 -10.33 6.41
N PRO A 584 29.69 -10.82 6.08
CA PRO A 584 30.58 -10.14 5.15
C PRO A 584 30.00 -10.18 3.73
N LEU A 585 30.08 -9.05 3.01
CA LEU A 585 29.63 -8.92 1.62
C LEU A 585 30.85 -8.73 0.68
N ASP A 586 30.85 -9.44 -0.43
CA ASP A 586 31.64 -9.10 -1.61
C ASP A 586 30.87 -8.04 -2.39
N VAL A 587 31.41 -6.82 -2.42
CA VAL A 587 30.83 -5.66 -3.11
C VAL A 587 31.88 -5.11 -4.05
N ARG A 588 31.62 -5.19 -5.35
CA ARG A 588 32.58 -4.74 -6.39
C ARG A 588 31.88 -4.25 -7.64
N VAL A 589 32.60 -3.38 -8.35
CA VAL A 589 32.28 -2.97 -9.72
C VAL A 589 32.97 -3.98 -10.64
N LEU A 590 32.20 -4.62 -11.52
CA LEU A 590 32.70 -5.56 -12.51
C LEU A 590 33.37 -4.82 -13.68
N GLU A 591 34.08 -5.55 -14.54
CA GLU A 591 34.82 -4.95 -15.68
C GLU A 591 33.90 -4.23 -16.67
N ASP A 592 32.65 -4.66 -16.79
CA ASP A 592 31.59 -4.04 -17.59
C ASP A 592 30.90 -2.85 -16.89
N GLY A 593 31.32 -2.53 -15.67
CA GLY A 593 30.75 -1.48 -14.84
C GLY A 593 29.51 -1.90 -14.04
N ASP A 594 29.05 -3.14 -14.15
CA ASP A 594 27.92 -3.63 -13.34
C ASP A 594 28.31 -3.79 -11.86
N ILE A 595 27.31 -3.71 -10.97
CA ILE A 595 27.54 -3.88 -9.53
C ILE A 595 27.23 -5.31 -9.12
N TYR A 596 28.20 -5.94 -8.47
CA TYR A 596 28.09 -7.25 -7.86
C TYR A 596 28.07 -7.13 -6.34
N ILE A 597 27.03 -7.69 -5.72
CA ILE A 597 26.86 -7.82 -4.27
C ILE A 597 26.47 -9.27 -3.94
N ARG A 598 27.25 -9.92 -3.07
CA ARG A 598 27.00 -11.30 -2.62
C ARG A 598 27.55 -11.50 -1.21
N ALA A 599 26.82 -12.20 -0.34
CA ALA A 599 27.37 -12.64 0.94
C ALA A 599 28.57 -13.58 0.73
N LYS A 600 29.68 -13.37 1.43
CA LYS A 600 30.90 -14.20 1.31
C LYS A 600 30.80 -15.52 2.06
N ASP A 601 30.07 -15.53 3.17
CA ASP A 601 29.86 -16.73 3.96
C ASP A 601 29.02 -17.75 3.16
N PRO A 602 29.53 -18.97 2.92
CA PRO A 602 28.82 -19.98 2.12
C PRO A 602 27.41 -20.31 2.63
N ALA A 603 27.12 -20.13 3.92
CA ALA A 603 25.79 -20.39 4.48
C ALA A 603 24.74 -19.34 4.03
N TYR A 604 25.19 -18.17 3.57
CA TYR A 604 24.35 -17.03 3.15
C TYR A 604 24.45 -16.77 1.65
N ALA A 605 25.54 -17.19 0.99
CA ALA A 605 25.82 -16.89 -0.40
C ALA A 605 24.82 -17.50 -1.40
N SER A 606 24.28 -18.70 -1.09
CA SER A 606 23.38 -19.44 -1.98
C SER A 606 21.91 -19.06 -1.71
N PRO A 607 21.07 -18.84 -2.76
CA PRO A 607 19.62 -18.65 -2.59
C PRO A 607 18.93 -19.85 -1.91
N GLY A 608 19.49 -21.04 -2.07
CA GLY A 608 18.89 -22.30 -1.62
C GLY A 608 17.78 -22.79 -2.57
N PRO A 609 17.35 -24.06 -2.41
CA PRO A 609 16.37 -24.69 -3.31
C PRO A 609 14.91 -24.23 -3.10
N ASP A 610 14.62 -23.43 -2.07
CA ASP A 610 13.31 -22.81 -1.81
C ASP A 610 13.13 -21.44 -2.48
N GLU A 611 14.16 -20.91 -3.15
CA GLU A 611 14.06 -19.64 -3.87
C GLU A 611 13.17 -19.79 -5.12
N ALA A 612 12.15 -18.94 -5.21
CA ALA A 612 11.18 -18.92 -6.29
C ALA A 612 11.74 -18.33 -7.59
N GLN A 613 12.81 -17.53 -7.49
CA GLN A 613 13.48 -16.91 -8.63
C GLN A 613 14.84 -17.57 -8.90
N ASP A 614 15.13 -17.81 -10.18
CA ASP A 614 16.42 -18.32 -10.61
C ASP A 614 17.45 -17.18 -10.70
N PHE A 615 18.58 -17.35 -10.01
CA PHE A 615 19.72 -16.43 -10.02
C PHE A 615 21.02 -17.10 -10.49
N SER A 616 20.93 -18.27 -11.13
CA SER A 616 22.08 -19.08 -11.56
C SER A 616 22.88 -18.48 -12.72
N GLU A 617 22.31 -17.53 -13.48
CA GLU A 617 22.97 -16.93 -14.65
C GLU A 617 23.89 -15.74 -14.35
N ALA A 618 23.96 -15.24 -13.10
CA ALA A 618 24.67 -14.00 -12.76
C ALA A 618 26.15 -14.19 -12.36
N THR A 619 26.79 -15.30 -12.74
CA THR A 619 28.18 -15.64 -12.35
C THR A 619 29.17 -15.74 -13.52
N SER A 620 28.82 -15.33 -14.74
CA SER A 620 29.78 -15.25 -15.85
C SER A 620 30.51 -13.91 -15.88
#